data_AF-A0A378BMQ0-F1
#
_entry.id   AF-A0A378BMQ0-F1
#
_cell.length_a   1.000
_cell.length_b   1.000
_cell.length_c   1.000
_cell.angle_alpha   90.00
_cell.angle_beta   90.00
_cell.angle_gamma   90.00
#
_symmetry.space_group_name_H-M   'P 1'
#
loop_
_entity.id
_entity.type
_entity.pdbx_description
1 polymer ?
#
loop_
_entity_poly.entity_id
_entity_poly.type
_entity_poly.pdbx_seq_one_letter_code
_entity_poly.pdbx_strand_id
1 'polypeptide(L)'
;MRTLPPPQPTPILGLADLFRADDRPEKINLGIGVYKDETGKTPVLTSVKKAEQYLLENETTKNYLGIDGIPEFGRCTQELLFR
;
A
#
# COMPACT_ATOMS: atom_id res chain seq x y z
N MET A 1 -31.69 -6.13 18.36
CA MET A 1 -30.45 -6.15 17.55
C MET A 1 -29.75 -7.48 17.80
N ARG A 2 -29.61 -8.34 16.79
CA ARG A 2 -28.88 -9.61 16.92
C ARG A 2 -27.39 -9.31 16.92
N THR A 3 -26.67 -9.75 17.96
CA THR A 3 -25.22 -9.60 18.06
C THR A 3 -24.55 -10.56 17.07
N LEU A 4 -23.70 -10.01 16.20
CA LEU A 4 -22.85 -10.81 15.32
C LEU A 4 -21.63 -11.29 16.13
N PRO A 5 -21.13 -12.52 15.89
CA PRO A 5 -19.87 -12.94 16.47
C PRO A 5 -18.73 -12.05 15.97
N PRO A 6 -17.66 -11.87 16.76
CA PRO A 6 -16.51 -11.07 16.36
C PRO A 6 -15.86 -11.67 15.09
N PRO A 7 -15.34 -10.83 14.19
CA PRO A 7 -14.63 -11.31 13.01
C PRO A 7 -13.38 -12.09 13.41
N GLN A 8 -13.10 -13.16 12.67
CA GLN A 8 -11.89 -13.95 12.88
C GLN A 8 -10.65 -13.18 12.39
N PRO A 9 -9.53 -13.18 13.14
CA PRO A 9 -8.29 -12.55 12.68
C PRO A 9 -7.78 -13.14 11.37
N THR A 10 -7.20 -12.30 10.52
CA THR A 10 -6.62 -12.76 9.26
C THR A 10 -5.29 -13.50 9.49
N PRO A 11 -4.98 -14.57 8.74
CA PRO A 11 -3.75 -15.33 8.92
C PRO A 11 -2.46 -14.50 8.83
N ILE A 12 -2.48 -13.43 8.03
CA ILE A 12 -1.34 -12.51 7.88
C ILE A 12 -1.00 -11.75 9.17
N LEU A 13 -2.01 -11.38 9.97
CA LEU A 13 -1.80 -10.69 11.26
C LEU A 13 -1.18 -11.64 12.28
N GLY A 14 -1.70 -12.87 12.38
CA GLY A 14 -1.15 -13.89 13.28
C GLY A 14 0.31 -14.23 13.00
N LEU A 15 0.70 -14.33 11.72
CA LEU A 15 2.09 -14.59 11.34
C LEU A 15 3.04 -13.45 11.73
N ALA A 16 2.60 -12.20 11.54
CA ALA A 16 3.39 -11.03 11.92
C ALA A 16 3.62 -10.96 13.43
N ASP A 17 2.62 -11.31 14.23
CA ASP A 17 2.71 -11.31 15.70
C ASP A 17 3.64 -12.41 16.22
N LEU A 18 3.53 -13.62 15.67
CA LEU A 18 4.46 -14.72 15.98
C LEU A 18 5.90 -14.35 15.61
N PHE A 19 6.11 -13.74 14.44
CA PHE A 19 7.44 -13.27 14.05
C PHE A 19 7.95 -12.17 14.99
N ARG A 20 7.10 -11.25 15.46
CA ARG A 20 7.50 -10.20 16.42
C ARG A 20 7.87 -10.77 17.79
N ALA A 21 7.10 -11.73 18.29
CA ALA A 21 7.27 -12.35 19.61
C ALA A 21 8.50 -13.28 19.74
N ASP A 22 9.13 -13.65 18.62
CA ASP A 22 10.33 -14.48 18.61
C ASP A 22 11.59 -13.66 18.96
N ASP A 23 12.27 -13.95 20.07
CA ASP A 23 13.45 -13.17 20.50
C ASP A 23 14.75 -13.52 19.76
N ARG A 24 14.74 -14.48 18.83
CA ARG A 24 15.95 -14.86 18.08
C ARG A 24 16.42 -13.67 17.23
N PRO A 25 17.68 -13.22 17.37
CA PRO A 25 18.18 -12.02 16.69
C PRO A 25 18.31 -12.20 15.17
N GLU A 26 18.52 -13.42 14.69
CA GLU A 26 18.72 -13.74 13.28
C GLU A 26 17.47 -14.31 12.60
N LYS A 27 16.27 -14.04 13.14
CA LYS A 27 15.00 -14.47 12.55
C LYS A 27 14.76 -13.78 11.19
N ILE A 28 14.32 -14.55 10.20
CA ILE A 28 14.03 -14.07 8.84
C ILE A 28 12.54 -14.21 8.55
N ASN A 29 11.89 -13.15 8.07
CA ASN A 29 10.49 -13.18 7.65
C ASN A 29 10.35 -13.15 6.13
N LEU A 30 10.13 -14.32 5.54
CA LEU A 30 9.83 -14.46 4.11
C LEU A 30 8.32 -14.46 3.80
N GLY A 31 7.47 -14.32 4.82
CA GLY A 31 6.02 -14.23 4.68
C GLY A 31 5.50 -12.80 4.40
N ILE A 32 6.41 -11.83 4.22
CA ILE A 32 6.05 -10.44 3.96
C ILE A 32 5.65 -10.29 2.49
N GLY A 33 4.39 -9.93 2.24
CA GLY A 33 3.82 -9.75 0.90
C GLY A 33 4.10 -8.39 0.25
N VAL A 34 5.05 -7.62 0.76
CA VAL A 34 5.42 -6.30 0.24
C VAL A 34 6.92 -6.22 -0.01
N TYR A 35 7.31 -5.39 -0.99
CA TYR A 35 8.71 -5.14 -1.28
C TYR A 35 9.45 -4.58 -0.06
N LYS A 36 10.67 -5.07 0.14
CA LYS A 36 11.65 -4.51 1.07
C LYS A 36 12.96 -4.27 0.34
N ASP A 37 13.57 -3.11 0.62
CA ASP A 37 14.92 -2.81 0.19
C ASP A 37 15.97 -3.58 1.01
N GLU A 38 17.25 -3.38 0.70
CA GLU A 38 18.40 -3.99 1.37
C GLU A 38 18.49 -3.67 2.87
N THR A 39 17.81 -2.62 3.33
CA THR A 39 17.73 -2.24 4.76
C THR A 39 16.52 -2.84 5.47
N GLY A 40 15.70 -3.63 4.75
CA GLY A 40 14.48 -4.22 5.26
C GLY A 40 13.31 -3.25 5.35
N LYS A 41 13.39 -2.08 4.70
CA LYS A 41 12.33 -1.05 4.69
C LYS A 41 11.50 -1.10 3.41
N THR A 42 10.32 -0.52 3.44
CA THR A 42 9.45 -0.34 2.26
C THR A 42 9.46 1.13 1.88
N PRO A 43 10.43 1.59 1.05
CA PRO A 43 10.59 3.01 0.75
C PRO A 43 9.49 3.49 -0.21
N VAL A 44 9.10 4.76 -0.06
CA VAL A 44 8.33 5.47 -1.09
C VAL A 44 9.28 5.86 -2.22
N LEU A 45 8.92 5.53 -3.46
CA LEU A 45 9.75 5.86 -4.62
C LEU A 45 9.94 7.38 -4.76
N THR A 46 11.12 7.80 -5.21
CA THR A 46 11.43 9.21 -5.44
C THR A 46 10.48 9.86 -6.46
N SER A 47 10.07 9.13 -7.49
CA SER A 47 9.08 9.59 -8.47
C SER A 47 7.73 9.92 -7.83
N VAL A 48 7.27 9.07 -6.90
CA VAL A 48 6.03 9.28 -6.14
C VAL A 48 6.17 10.51 -5.25
N LYS A 49 7.28 10.65 -4.51
CA LYS A 49 7.53 11.84 -3.67
C LYS A 49 7.51 13.16 -4.46
N LYS A 50 8.09 13.18 -5.65
CA LYS A 50 8.05 14.36 -6.52
C LYS A 50 6.63 14.68 -7.00
N ALA A 51 5.86 13.65 -7.37
CA ALA A 51 4.46 13.84 -7.76
C ALA A 51 3.60 14.37 -6.59
N GLU A 52 3.78 13.84 -5.38
CA GLU A 52 3.09 14.33 -4.17
C GLU A 52 3.38 15.82 -3.92
N GLN A 53 4.66 16.22 -4.02
CA GLN A 53 5.04 17.62 -3.86
C GLN A 53 4.37 18.52 -4.91
N TYR A 54 4.38 18.11 -6.18
CA TYR A 54 3.71 18.85 -7.25
C TYR A 54 2.21 19.01 -6.98
N LEU A 55 1.51 17.94 -6.57
CA LEU A 55 0.09 18.01 -6.25
C LEU A 55 -0.19 18.93 -5.06
N LEU A 56 0.63 18.87 -4.01
CA LEU A 56 0.50 19.74 -2.84
C LEU A 56 0.59 21.23 -3.22
N GLU A 57 1.46 21.57 -4.16
CA GLU A 57 1.69 22.95 -4.60
C GLU A 57 0.62 23.46 -5.59
N ASN A 58 0.00 22.57 -6.37
CA ASN A 58 -0.81 22.96 -7.53
C ASN A 58 -2.32 22.63 -7.42
N GLU A 59 -2.73 21.70 -6.56
CA GLU A 59 -4.15 21.36 -6.43
C GLU A 59 -4.92 22.47 -5.68
N THR A 60 -6.04 22.89 -6.27
CA THR A 60 -6.89 23.96 -5.73
C THR A 60 -8.18 23.46 -5.10
N THR A 61 -8.53 22.20 -5.31
CA THR A 61 -9.78 21.60 -4.82
C THR A 61 -9.62 20.10 -4.56
N LYS A 62 -10.51 19.57 -3.72
CA LYS A 62 -10.67 18.14 -3.43
C LYS A 62 -12.08 17.65 -3.80
N ASN A 63 -12.73 18.34 -4.74
CA ASN A 63 -14.06 17.96 -5.24
C ASN A 63 -14.06 16.55 -5.82
N TYR A 64 -15.26 15.97 -5.90
CA TYR A 64 -15.45 14.64 -6.46
C TYR A 64 -14.88 14.53 -7.88
N LEU A 65 -14.21 13.40 -8.12
CA LEU A 65 -13.89 12.94 -9.46
C LEU A 65 -15.17 12.41 -10.14
N GLY A 66 -15.12 12.25 -11.46
CA GLY A 66 -16.13 11.48 -12.18
C GLY A 66 -16.14 10.02 -11.73
N ILE A 67 -17.22 9.29 -12.05
CA ILE A 67 -17.38 7.87 -11.70
C ILE A 67 -16.18 7.03 -12.18
N ASP A 68 -15.66 7.35 -13.36
CA ASP A 68 -14.53 6.64 -13.99
C ASP A 68 -13.15 7.12 -13.50
N GLY A 69 -13.09 8.11 -12.59
CA GLY A 69 -11.86 8.67 -12.06
C GLY A 69 -11.20 9.74 -12.96
N ILE A 70 -9.86 9.77 -12.96
CA ILE A 70 -9.07 10.74 -13.75
C ILE A 70 -8.88 10.18 -15.17
N PRO A 71 -9.36 10.86 -16.23
CA PRO A 71 -9.26 10.34 -17.61
C PRO A 71 -7.83 10.01 -18.04
N GLU A 72 -6.88 10.86 -17.64
CA GLU A 72 -5.46 10.69 -17.95
C GLU A 72 -4.84 9.46 -17.25
N PHE A 73 -5.29 9.14 -16.03
CA PHE A 73 -4.88 7.92 -15.34
C PHE A 73 -5.33 6.68 -16.11
N GLY A 74 -6.58 6.68 -16.60
CA GLY A 74 -7.12 5.60 -17.43
C GLY A 74 -6.33 5.43 -18.73
N ARG A 75 -6.04 6.52 -19.45
CA ARG A 75 -5.26 6.51 -20.69
C ARG A 75 -3.85 5.93 -20.47
N CYS A 76 -3.11 6.46 -19.50
CA CYS A 76 -1.77 5.98 -19.16
C CYS A 76 -1.76 4.51 -18.70
N THR A 77 -2.80 4.06 -18.00
CA THR A 77 -2.95 2.66 -17.59
C THR A 77 -3.14 1.75 -18.79
N GLN A 78 -3.99 2.13 -19.76
CA GLN A 78 -4.17 1.36 -20.98
C GLN A 78 -2.88 1.26 -21.81
N GLU A 79 -2.15 2.37 -21.93
CA GLU A 79 -0.85 2.36 -22.60
C GLU A 79 0.16 1.45 -21.90
N LEU A 80 0.23 1.48 -20.56
CA LEU A 80 1.12 0.61 -19.81
C LEU A 80 0.76 -0.88 -19.95
N LEU A 81 -0.54 -1.20 -20.04
CA LEU A 81 -1.02 -2.59 -20.09
C LEU A 81 -0.95 -3.21 -21.49
N PHE A 82 -1.19 -2.42 -22.54
CA PHE A 82 -1.42 -2.95 -23.90
C PHE A 82 -0.37 -2.53 -24.93
N ARG A 83 0.64 -1.74 -24.53
CA ARG A 83 1.74 -1.33 -25.41
C ARG A 83 3.02 -2.11 -25.15
#